data_AF-A0A7X9F848-F1
#
_entry.id   AF-A0A7X9F848-F1
#
_cell.length_a   1.000
_cell.length_b   1.000
_cell.length_c   1.000
_cell.angle_alpha   90.00
_cell.angle_beta   90.00
_cell.angle_gamma   90.00
#
_symmetry.space_group_name_H-M   'P 1'
#
loop_
_entity.id
_entity.type
_entity.pdbx_description
1 polymer ?
#
loop_
_entity_poly.entity_id
_entity_poly.type
_entity_poly.pdbx_seq_one_letter_code
_entity_poly.pdbx_strand_id
1 'polypeptide(L)' 'NEGKILLVVTPADAKSVIEILRSDPYGKDASVAGYVKETRGKTVEMKTTAGGTRILNQLSGLQLPRIC' A
#
# COMPACT_ATOMS: atom_id res chain seq x y z
N ASN A 1 3.41 9.76 8.76
CA ASN A 1 3.79 9.05 7.51
C ASN A 1 4.42 10.06 6.55
N GLU A 2 5.38 10.86 7.02
CA GLU A 2 5.87 12.08 6.36
C GLU A 2 7.02 11.84 5.37
N GLY A 3 7.47 10.59 5.21
CA GLY A 3 8.59 10.20 4.34
C GLY A 3 8.40 8.84 3.68
N LYS A 4 7.14 8.45 3.41
CA LYS A 4 6.80 7.19 2.74
C LYS A 4 6.06 7.47 1.44
N ILE A 5 6.21 6.56 0.48
CA ILE A 5 5.55 6.63 -0.83
C ILE A 5 4.75 5.36 -1.08
N LEU A 6 3.68 5.49 -1.86
CA LEU A 6 2.96 4.37 -2.45
C LEU A 6 3.13 4.45 -3.97
N LEU A 7 3.57 3.36 -4.58
CA LEU A 7 3.78 3.28 -6.03
C LEU A 7 2.86 2.22 -6.62
N VAL A 8 2.27 2.53 -7.78
CA VAL A 8 1.55 1.57 -8.62
C VAL A 8 2.37 1.36 -9.87
N VAL A 9 2.80 0.12 -10.10
CA VAL A 9 3.72 -0.25 -11.19
C VAL A 9 3.17 -1.45 -11.95
N THR A 10 3.71 -1.72 -13.13
CA THR A 10 3.35 -2.93 -13.86
C THR A 10 3.85 -4.17 -13.12
N PRO A 11 3.22 -5.35 -13.31
CA PRO A 11 3.72 -6.58 -12.70
C PRO A 11 5.17 -6.93 -13.09
N ALA A 12 5.61 -6.54 -14.29
CA ALA A 12 6.96 -6.78 -14.79
C ALA A 12 8.01 -5.95 -14.02
N ASP A 13 7.66 -4.74 -13.60
CA ASP A 13 8.57 -3.82 -12.92
C ASP A 13 8.58 -3.99 -11.39
N ALA A 14 7.62 -4.73 -10.83
CA ALA A 14 7.44 -4.84 -9.39
C ALA A 14 8.71 -5.29 -8.65
N LYS A 15 9.45 -6.26 -9.21
CA LYS A 15 10.67 -6.78 -8.60
C LYS A 15 11.81 -5.76 -8.66
N SER A 16 12.08 -5.18 -9.83
CA SER A 16 13.17 -4.22 -10.02
C SER A 16 12.97 -2.97 -9.18
N VAL A 17 11.74 -2.45 -9.10
CA VAL A 17 11.40 -1.30 -8.27
C VAL A 17 11.66 -1.57 -6.79
N ILE A 18 11.27 -2.74 -6.27
CA ILE A 18 11.55 -3.10 -4.87
C ILE A 18 13.04 -3.22 -4.60
N GLU A 19 13.81 -3.82 -5.51
CA GLU A 19 15.27 -3.92 -5.37
C GLU A 19 15.93 -2.54 -5.33
N ILE A 20 15.52 -1.62 -6.22
CA ILE A 20 15.98 -0.23 -6.22
C ILE A 20 15.62 0.47 -4.91
N LEU A 21 14.38 0.38 -4.45
CA LEU A 21 13.96 1.03 -3.21
C LEU A 21 14.73 0.49 -1.99
N ARG A 22 14.95 -0.83 -1.93
CA ARG A 22 15.71 -1.45 -0.83
C ARG A 22 17.20 -1.12 -0.83
N SER A 23 17.74 -0.65 -1.96
CA SER A 23 19.12 -0.13 -2.03
C SER A 23 19.28 1.22 -1.33
N ASP A 24 18.19 1.97 -1.13
CA ASP A 24 18.19 3.24 -0.41
C ASP A 24 17.99 3.04 1.11
N PRO A 25 18.69 3.79 1.98
CA PRO A 25 18.55 3.67 3.43
C PRO A 25 17.13 3.83 3.97
N TYR A 26 16.29 4.64 3.32
CA TYR A 26 14.90 4.90 3.72
C TYR A 26 13.91 3.88 3.13
N GLY A 27 14.32 3.13 2.11
CA GLY A 27 13.50 2.15 1.40
C GLY A 27 13.78 0.69 1.75
N LYS A 28 14.62 0.41 2.77
CA LYS A 28 14.98 -0.95 3.21
C LYS A 28 13.77 -1.87 3.46
N ASP A 29 12.67 -1.31 3.94
CA ASP A 29 11.42 -2.03 4.23
C ASP A 29 10.41 -1.99 3.08
N ALA A 30 10.80 -1.56 1.88
CA ALA A 30 9.90 -1.54 0.74
C ALA A 30 9.37 -2.94 0.44
N SER A 31 8.07 -3.03 0.17
CA SER A 31 7.36 -4.30 -0.07
C SER A 31 6.20 -4.10 -1.04
N VAL A 32 5.87 -5.16 -1.78
CA VAL A 32 4.62 -5.19 -2.54
C VAL A 32 3.45 -5.33 -1.57
N ALA A 33 2.60 -4.30 -1.49
CA ALA A 33 1.45 -4.26 -0.58
C ALA A 33 0.18 -4.94 -1.13
N GLY A 34 0.14 -5.22 -2.44
CA GLY A 34 -1.01 -5.83 -3.10
C GLY A 34 -0.95 -5.69 -4.62
N TYR A 35 -2.09 -5.92 -5.27
CA TYR A 35 -2.25 -5.81 -6.72
C TYR A 35 -3.60 -5.18 -7.06
N VAL A 36 -3.68 -4.58 -8.24
CA VAL A 36 -4.93 -4.05 -8.79
C VAL A 36 -5.60 -5.18 -9.59
N LYS A 37 -6.88 -5.43 -9.31
CA LYS A 37 -7.72 -6.34 -10.09
C LYS A 37 -8.86 -5.55 -10.73
N GLU A 38 -9.30 -5.98 -11.91
CA GLU A 38 -10.54 -5.46 -12.46
C GLU A 38 -11.71 -5.92 -11.56
N THR A 39 -12.54 -4.98 -11.15
CA THR A 39 -13.70 -5.24 -10.28
C THR A 39 -14.80 -4.24 -10.60
N ARG A 40 -16.05 -4.63 -10.33
CA ARG A 40 -17.22 -3.77 -10.57
C ARG A 40 -17.28 -2.57 -9.61
N GLY A 41 -16.54 -2.59 -8.49
CA GLY A 41 -16.59 -1.56 -7.44
C GLY A 41 -15.23 -0.93 -7.13
N LYS A 42 -15.23 0.34 -6.72
CA LYS A 42 -14.03 1.08 -6.30
C LYS A 42 -13.73 0.81 -4.81
N THR A 43 -13.22 -0.38 -4.51
CA THR A 43 -12.97 -0.82 -3.12
C THR A 43 -11.52 -1.28 -2.94
N VAL A 44 -11.01 -1.15 -1.71
CA VAL A 44 -9.73 -1.72 -1.29
C VAL A 44 -10.01 -2.90 -0.37
N GLU A 45 -9.60 -4.10 -0.78
CA GLU A 45 -9.77 -5.34 -0.02
C GLU A 45 -8.44 -5.73 0.64
N MET A 46 -8.43 -5.85 1.97
CA MET A 46 -7.28 -6.29 2.75
C MET A 46 -7.45 -7.75 3.17
N LYS A 47 -6.47 -8.59 2.83
CA LYS A 47 -6.35 -9.94 3.40
C LYS A 47 -5.84 -9.84 4.83
N THR A 48 -6.58 -10.43 5.76
CA THR A 48 -6.24 -10.44 7.18
C THR A 48 -5.40 -11.66 7.52
N THR A 49 -4.60 -11.58 8.58
CA THR A 49 -3.80 -12.70 9.10
C THR A 49 -4.66 -13.88 9.59
N ALA A 50 -5.92 -13.61 9.96
CA ALA A 50 -6.91 -14.64 10.31
C ALA A 50 -7.51 -15.38 9.10
N GLY A 51 -7.09 -15.04 7.87
CA GLY A 51 -7.55 -15.69 6.63
C GLY A 51 -8.79 -15.05 5.97
N GLY A 52 -9.43 -14.10 6.64
CA GLY A 52 -10.57 -13.35 6.09
C GLY A 52 -10.18 -12.20 5.16
N THR A 53 -11.16 -11.61 4.49
CA THR A 53 -11.00 -10.38 3.69
C THR A 53 -11.83 -9.26 4.30
N ARG A 54 -11.25 -8.07 4.46
CA ARG A 54 -11.92 -6.87 4.98
C ARG A 54 -11.86 -5.74 3.96
N ILE A 55 -12.97 -5.02 3.77
CA ILE A 55 -12.97 -3.78 2.98
C ILE A 55 -12.37 -2.65 3.83
N LEU A 56 -11.33 -2.00 3.31
CA LEU A 56 -10.77 -0.77 3.87
C LEU A 56 -11.56 0.42 3.36
N ASN A 57 -12.35 1.01 4.26
CA ASN A 57 -13.10 2.23 3.97
C ASN A 57 -12.22 3.46 4.21
N GLN A 58 -12.52 4.54 3.49
CA GLN A 58 -11.98 5.86 3.81
C GLN A 58 -12.40 6.23 5.24
N LEU A 59 -11.48 6.85 6.00
CA LEU A 59 -11.79 7.33 7.35
C LEU A 59 -12.90 8.38 7.29
N SER A 60 -13.90 8.24 8.15
CA SER A 60 -14.96 9.23 8.35
C SER A 60 -14.59 10.15 9.52
N GLY A 61 -14.25 11.41 9.26
CA GLY A 61 -13.98 12.44 10.28
C GLY A 61 -12.52 12.92 10.38
N LEU A 62 -12.28 13.93 11.24
CA LEU A 62 -10.99 14.59 11.45
C LEU A 62 -10.30 13.96 12.68
N GLN A 63 -9.64 12.83 12.46
CA GLN A 63 -9.34 11.94 13.59
C GLN A 63 -8.09 12.30 14.39
N LEU A 64 -7.22 13.21 13.94
CA LEU A 64 -5.93 13.46 14.59
C LEU A 64 -5.53 14.95 14.44
N PRO A 65 -5.97 15.85 15.33
CA PRO A 65 -5.56 17.27 15.26
C PRO A 65 -4.05 17.39 15.46
N ARG A 66 -3.39 18.24 14.65
CA ARG A 66 -1.95 18.53 14.72
C ARG A 66 -1.04 17.32 14.44
N ILE A 67 -1.44 16.40 13.56
CA ILE A 67 -0.66 15.19 13.25
C ILE A 67 0.48 15.39 12.23
N CYS A 68 0.55 16.55 11.59
CA CYS A 68 1.67 16.92 10.71
C CYS A 68 2.17 18.31 11.09
#